data_AF-A0A3R6NA12-F1
#
_entry.id   AF-A0A3R6NA12-F1
#
_cell.length_a   1.000
_cell.length_b   1.000
_cell.length_c   1.000
_cell.angle_alpha   90.00
_cell.angle_beta   90.00
_cell.angle_gamma   90.00
#
_symmetry.space_group_name_H-M   'P 1'
#
loop_
_entity.id
_entity.type
_entity.pdbx_description
1 polymer ?
#
loop_
_entity_poly.entity_id
_entity_poly.type
_entity_poly.pdbx_seq_one_letter_code
_entity_poly.pdbx_strand_id
1 'polypeptide(L)' 'MEFKEMLKYAKAYDKRAMMDIIEMYRPLLISKSVVNGKFDEDLYQEFVYTMLMCILKFPYPQSKPEE' A
#
# COMPACT_ATOMS: atom_id res chain seq x y z
N MET A 1 -1.16 9.98 12.41
CA MET A 1 -2.28 9.91 11.45
C MET A 1 -2.87 8.52 11.55
N GLU A 2 -4.18 8.42 11.76
CA GLU A 2 -4.87 7.12 11.77
C GLU A 2 -4.81 6.48 10.37
N PHE A 3 -4.78 5.15 10.30
CA PHE A 3 -4.63 4.45 9.00
C PHE A 3 -5.72 4.86 7.99
N LYS A 4 -6.95 5.10 8.44
CA LYS A 4 -8.05 5.56 7.58
C LYS A 4 -7.77 6.90 6.90
N GLU A 5 -7.19 7.84 7.63
CA GLU A 5 -6.80 9.15 7.08
C GLU A 5 -5.64 8.99 6.09
N MET A 6 -4.65 8.17 6.43
CA MET A 6 -3.52 7.86 5.56
C MET A 6 -4.00 7.24 4.24
N LEU A 7 -4.92 6.28 4.31
CA LEU A 7 -5.52 5.65 3.14
C LEU A 7 -6.28 6.67 2.29
N LYS A 8 -7.00 7.63 2.90
CA LYS A 8 -7.69 8.70 2.17
C LYS A 8 -6.71 9.55 1.36
N TYR A 9 -5.59 9.98 1.94
CA TYR A 9 -4.56 10.74 1.23
C TYR A 9 -3.87 9.91 0.14
N ALA A 10 -3.52 8.65 0.45
CA ALA A 10 -2.87 7.77 -0.51
C ALA A 10 -3.76 7.50 -1.74
N LYS A 11 -5.08 7.36 -1.55
CA LYS A 11 -6.07 7.26 -2.63
C LYS A 11 -6.17 8.52 -3.48
N ALA A 12 -5.81 9.67 -2.93
CA ALA A 12 -5.71 10.95 -3.65
C ALA A 12 -4.33 11.16 -4.30
N TYR A 13 -3.55 10.07 -4.51
CA TYR A 13 -2.21 10.10 -5.09
C TYR A 13 -1.16 10.88 -4.27
N ASP A 14 -1.40 11.09 -2.97
CA ASP A 14 -0.36 11.61 -2.09
C ASP A 14 0.78 10.59 -1.98
N LYS A 15 1.93 10.92 -2.58
CA LYS A 15 3.09 10.03 -2.66
C LYS A 15 3.64 9.65 -1.29
N ARG A 16 3.57 10.57 -0.32
CA ARG A 16 4.08 10.32 1.02
C ARG A 16 3.19 9.34 1.75
N ALA A 17 1.87 9.54 1.71
CA ALA A 17 0.91 8.60 2.29
C ALA A 17 0.97 7.23 1.62
N MET A 18 1.14 7.15 0.29
CA MET A 18 1.35 5.89 -0.42
C MET A 18 2.60 5.16 0.08
N MET A 19 3.71 5.88 0.24
CA MET A 19 4.97 5.32 0.73
C MET A 19 4.88 4.90 2.20
N ASP A 20 4.23 5.70 3.05
CA ASP A 20 4.02 5.37 4.47
C ASP A 20 3.24 4.05 4.60
N ILE A 21 2.20 3.84 3.77
CA ILE A 21 1.46 2.56 3.74
C ILE A 21 2.37 1.42 3.26
N ILE A 22 3.17 1.60 2.21
CA ILE A 22 4.13 0.57 1.75
C ILE A 22 5.12 0.20 2.86
N GLU A 23 5.70 1.18 3.54
CA GLU A 23 6.67 0.96 4.62
C GLU A 23 6.06 0.21 5.81
N MET A 24 4.79 0.49 6.15
CA MET A 24 4.08 -0.27 7.19
C MET A 24 4.02 -1.78 6.89
N TYR A 25 3.86 -2.16 5.61
CA TYR A 25 3.78 -3.56 5.19
C TYR A 25 5.10 -4.12 4.66
N ARG A 26 6.16 -3.32 4.57
CA ARG A 26 7.46 -3.71 4.02
C ARG A 26 8.01 -5.04 4.59
N PRO A 27 7.95 -5.31 5.91
CA PRO A 27 8.40 -6.59 6.44
C PRO A 27 7.64 -7.79 5.85
N LEU A 28 6.33 -7.65 5.65
CA LEU A 28 5.50 -8.69 5.02
C LEU A 28 5.87 -8.87 3.55
N LEU A 29 5.98 -7.77 2.79
CA LEU A 29 6.33 -7.81 1.36
C LEU A 29 7.69 -8.50 1.17
N ILE A 30 8.70 -8.16 1.97
CA ILE A 30 10.01 -8.81 1.94
C ILE A 30 9.89 -10.30 2.26
N SER A 31 9.19 -10.66 3.35
CA SER A 31 9.05 -12.06 3.77
C SER A 31 8.40 -12.95 2.70
N LYS A 32 7.49 -12.39 1.89
CA LYS A 32 6.82 -13.11 0.80
C LYS A 32 7.62 -13.11 -0.50
N SER A 33 8.61 -12.24 -0.62
CA SER A 33 9.50 -12.16 -1.78
C SER A 33 10.71 -13.08 -1.65
N VAL A 34 10.80 -13.87 -0.58
CA VAL A 34 11.85 -14.88 -0.41
C VAL A 34 11.38 -16.19 -1.02
N VAL A 35 12.02 -16.59 -2.13
CA VAL A 35 11.76 -17.85 -2.84
C VAL A 35 12.99 -18.75 -2.69
N ASN A 36 12.79 -19.98 -2.19
CA ASN A 36 13.88 -20.93 -1.94
C ASN A 36 15.03 -20.35 -1.08
N GLY A 37 14.68 -19.53 -0.07
CA GLY A 37 15.65 -18.91 0.84
C GLY A 37 16.43 -17.73 0.25
N LYS A 38 16.14 -17.32 -0.99
CA LYS A 38 16.76 -16.16 -1.64
C LYS A 38 15.72 -15.05 -1.83
N PHE A 39 16.12 -13.81 -1.55
CA PHE A 39 15.29 -12.64 -1.86
C PHE A 39 15.21 -12.45 -3.37
N ASP A 40 13.99 -12.35 -3.88
CA ASP A 40 13.66 -12.06 -5.26
C ASP A 40 13.23 -10.58 -5.37
N GLU A 41 14.11 -9.76 -5.95
CA GLU A 41 13.90 -8.32 -6.10
C GLU A 41 12.72 -7.99 -7.02
N ASP A 42 12.54 -8.76 -8.09
CA ASP A 42 11.47 -8.54 -9.07
C ASP A 42 10.11 -8.89 -8.44
N LEU A 43 10.05 -9.97 -7.67
CA LEU A 43 8.84 -10.33 -6.93
C LEU A 43 8.48 -9.28 -5.87
N TYR A 44 9.47 -8.72 -5.18
CA TYR A 44 9.24 -7.62 -4.25
C TYR A 44 8.67 -6.40 -4.94
N GLN A 45 9.25 -6.00 -6.09
CA GLN A 45 8.76 -4.88 -6.88
C GLN A 45 7.32 -5.11 -7.36
N GLU A 46 6.99 -6.32 -7.78
CA GLU A 46 5.62 -6.69 -8.20
C GLU A 46 4.63 -6.61 -7.03
N PHE A 47 5.03 -7.01 -5.81
CA PHE A 47 4.18 -6.83 -4.64
C PHE A 47 3.99 -5.37 -4.26
N VAL A 48 5.04 -4.54 -4.35
CA VAL A 48 4.92 -3.09 -4.13
C VAL A 48 3.95 -2.49 -5.16
N TYR A 49 4.11 -2.83 -6.44
CA TYR A 49 3.21 -2.37 -7.51
C TYR A 49 1.76 -2.82 -7.26
N THR A 50 1.55 -4.09 -6.96
CA THR A 50 0.23 -4.64 -6.63
C THR A 50 -0.40 -3.92 -5.45
N MET A 51 0.38 -3.63 -4.40
CA MET A 51 -0.09 -2.91 -3.22
C MET A 51 -0.50 -1.48 -3.55
N LEU A 52 0.24 -0.76 -4.40
CA LEU A 52 -0.16 0.55 -4.92
C LEU A 52 -1.49 0.47 -5.66
N MET A 53 -1.66 -0.54 -6.52
CA MET A 53 -2.92 -0.76 -7.23
C MET A 53 -4.08 -1.07 -6.27
N CYS A 54 -3.83 -1.84 -5.22
CA CYS A 54 -4.80 -2.13 -4.17
C CYS A 54 -5.22 -0.86 -3.42
N ILE A 55 -4.28 0.02 -3.02
CA ILE A 55 -4.57 1.30 -2.39
C ILE A 55 -5.55 2.12 -3.27
N LEU A 56 -5.21 2.27 -4.55
CA LEU A 56 -6.00 3.08 -5.48
C LEU A 56 -7.40 2.47 -5.74
N LYS A 57 -7.49 1.15 -5.89
CA LYS A 57 -8.73 0.45 -6.24
C LYS A 57 -9.60 0.05 -5.04
N PHE A 58 -9.08 0.09 -3.81
CA PHE A 58 -9.82 -0.34 -2.63
C PHE A 58 -11.14 0.43 -2.49
N PRO A 59 -12.30 -0.24 -2.37
CA PRO A 59 -13.57 0.44 -2.21
C PRO A 59 -13.63 1.09 -0.82
N TYR A 60 -13.32 2.38 -0.76
CA TYR A 60 -13.46 3.18 0.45
C TYR A 60 -14.71 4.05 0.29
N PRO A 61 -15.75 3.90 1.13
CA PRO A 61 -16.89 4.78 1.07
C PRO A 61 -16.40 6.20 1.30
N GLN A 62 -16.51 7.05 0.26
CA GLN A 62 -16.36 8.49 0.42
C GLN A 62 -17.39 8.88 1.49
N SER A 63 -16.95 9.48 2.59
CA SER A 63 -17.85 10.04 3.59
C SER A 63 -18.90 10.86 2.84
N LYS A 64 -20.20 10.56 3.07
CA LYS A 64 -21.28 11.40 2.54
C LYS A 64 -20.94 12.87 2.88
N PRO A 65 -21.19 13.83 1.99
CA PRO A 65 -21.15 15.23 2.39
C PRO A 65 -22.05 15.37 3.62
N GLU A 66 -21.52 15.93 4.71
CA GLU A 66 -22.33 16.32 5.85
C GLU A 66 -23.34 17.37 5.34
N GLU A 67 -24.63 17.03 5.39
CA GLU A 67 -25.76 17.94 5.12
C GLU A 67 -25.94 18.93 6.27
#